data_AF-K2KY00-F1
#
_entry.id   AF-K2KY00-F1
#
_cell.length_a   1.000
_cell.length_b   1.000
_cell.length_c   1.000
_cell.angle_alpha   90.00
_cell.angle_beta   90.00
_cell.angle_gamma   90.00
#
_symmetry.space_group_name_H-M   'P 1'
#
loop_
_entity.id
_entity.type
_entity.pdbx_description
1 polymer ?
#
loop_
_entity_poly.entity_id
_entity_poly.type
_entity_poly.pdbx_seq_one_letter_code
_entity_poly.pdbx_strand_id
1 'polypeptide(L)'
;MQEKNGQVAGAAFRDDLGGIDFVWGKDGKDGYGLAHILEKREKQYTRLGLNAEQIKERTDELLKSIPEVIESGTLFKDDLGRVSVELNNIRVGLKKCMG
;
A
#
# COMPACT_ATOMS: atom_id res chain seq x y z
N MET A 1 5.32 -19.28 -5.87
CA MET A 1 5.80 -19.24 -4.48
C MET A 1 4.65 -18.79 -3.61
N GLN A 2 4.41 -19.41 -2.47
CA GLN A 2 3.30 -19.06 -1.58
C GLN A 2 3.89 -18.51 -0.28
N GLU A 3 3.80 -17.20 -0.09
CA GLU A 3 4.20 -16.57 1.17
C GLU A 3 3.18 -16.88 2.25
N LYS A 4 3.59 -17.75 3.16
CA LYS A 4 2.92 -17.93 4.44
C LYS A 4 3.46 -16.88 5.40
N ASN A 5 2.55 -16.14 6.02
CA ASN A 5 2.74 -15.12 7.07
C ASN A 5 3.09 -13.68 6.63
N GLY A 6 2.36 -13.15 5.64
CA GLY A 6 2.07 -11.71 5.63
C GLY A 6 3.22 -10.78 5.20
N GLN A 7 4.23 -11.30 4.52
CA GLN A 7 5.18 -10.50 3.77
C GLN A 7 5.42 -11.18 2.44
N VAL A 8 5.17 -10.46 1.36
CA VAL A 8 5.53 -10.89 0.02
C VAL A 8 6.85 -10.23 -0.36
N ALA A 9 7.94 -10.98 -0.27
CA ALA A 9 9.28 -10.50 -0.59
C ALA A 9 9.45 -10.41 -2.11
N GLY A 10 9.91 -9.26 -2.61
CA GLY A 10 9.99 -9.03 -4.06
C GLY A 10 8.61 -9.01 -4.75
N ALA A 11 7.59 -8.51 -4.07
CA ALA A 11 6.24 -8.34 -4.62
C ALA A 11 6.23 -7.52 -5.92
N ALA A 12 7.16 -6.58 -6.04
CA ALA A 12 7.43 -5.84 -7.25
C ALA A 12 8.93 -5.53 -7.35
N PHE A 13 9.39 -5.26 -8.57
CA PHE A 13 10.74 -4.78 -8.83
C PHE A 13 10.66 -3.57 -9.75
N ARG A 14 11.44 -2.54 -9.45
CA ARG A 14 11.59 -1.36 -10.31
C ARG A 14 13.03 -0.92 -10.33
N ASP A 15 13.58 -0.62 -11.50
CA ASP A 15 15.02 -0.36 -11.66
C ASP A 15 15.55 0.81 -10.79
N ASP A 16 14.70 1.79 -10.49
CA ASP A 16 15.02 2.97 -9.67
C ASP A 16 14.72 2.79 -8.17
N LEU A 17 14.00 1.73 -7.78
CA LEU A 17 13.61 1.43 -6.39
C LEU A 17 14.26 0.15 -5.84
N GLY A 18 14.71 -0.74 -6.72
CA GLY A 18 15.13 -2.09 -6.39
C GLY A 18 13.95 -3.03 -6.11
N GLY A 19 14.22 -4.09 -5.33
CA GLY A 19 13.18 -4.99 -4.86
C GLY A 19 12.26 -4.31 -3.85
N ILE A 20 10.95 -4.43 -4.07
CA ILE A 20 9.93 -3.85 -3.21
C ILE A 20 9.17 -4.99 -2.54
N ASP A 21 9.30 -5.03 -1.22
CA ASP A 21 8.57 -6.00 -0.40
C ASP A 21 7.19 -5.46 -0.06
N PHE A 22 6.18 -6.32 -0.23
CA PHE A 22 4.82 -6.00 0.18
C PHE A 22 4.52 -6.62 1.53
N VAL A 23 4.55 -5.79 2.57
CA VAL A 23 4.30 -6.23 3.95
C VAL A 23 2.81 -6.08 4.27
N TRP A 24 2.15 -7.18 4.60
CA TRP A 24 0.78 -7.17 5.11
C TRP A 24 0.70 -6.38 6.43
N GLY A 25 1.66 -6.63 7.32
CA GLY A 25 1.84 -5.89 8.57
C GLY A 25 0.74 -6.16 9.60
N LYS A 26 0.41 -5.14 10.39
CA LYS A 26 -0.52 -5.23 11.53
C LYS A 26 -1.48 -4.04 11.53
N ASP A 27 -2.73 -4.28 11.92
CA ASP A 27 -3.74 -3.25 12.16
C ASP A 27 -3.60 -2.57 13.55
N GLY A 28 -4.48 -1.62 13.86
CA GLY A 28 -4.49 -0.91 15.12
C GLY A 28 -3.56 0.32 15.21
N LYS A 29 -3.43 0.86 16.43
CA LYS A 29 -2.77 2.15 16.71
C LYS A 29 -1.30 2.19 16.27
N ASP A 30 -0.57 1.10 16.51
CA ASP A 30 0.83 0.93 16.10
C ASP A 30 0.94 0.09 14.82
N GLY A 31 -0.14 0.08 14.02
CA GLY A 31 -0.23 -0.69 12.80
C GLY A 31 0.71 -0.17 11.70
N TYR A 32 1.07 -1.08 10.81
CA TYR A 32 1.92 -0.83 9.65
C TYR A 32 1.55 -1.77 8.51
N GLY A 33 2.11 -1.53 7.32
CA GLY A 33 1.83 -2.34 6.14
C GLY A 33 0.40 -2.18 5.63
N LEU A 34 -0.04 -3.14 4.83
CA LEU A 34 -1.34 -3.10 4.18
C LEU A 34 -2.51 -3.11 5.18
N ALA A 35 -2.46 -3.94 6.21
CA ALA A 35 -3.53 -4.08 7.20
C ALA A 35 -3.93 -2.73 7.83
N HIS A 36 -2.94 -1.90 8.18
CA HIS A 36 -3.19 -0.56 8.72
C HIS A 36 -3.77 0.42 7.69
N ILE A 37 -3.36 0.31 6.42
CA ILE A 37 -3.90 1.14 5.33
C ILE A 37 -5.38 0.79 5.10
N LEU A 38 -5.72 -0.50 5.02
CA LEU A 38 -7.10 -0.96 4.84
C LEU A 38 -7.98 -0.50 6.00
N GLU A 39 -7.54 -0.69 7.25
CA GLU A 39 -8.28 -0.26 8.44
C GLU A 39 -8.60 1.25 8.39
N LYS A 40 -7.63 2.09 7.99
CA LYS A 40 -7.86 3.54 7.86
C LYS A 40 -8.84 3.89 6.75
N ARG A 41 -8.79 3.20 5.61
CA ARG A 41 -9.69 3.41 4.47
C ARG A 41 -11.11 2.96 4.80
N GLU A 42 -11.27 1.79 5.41
CA GLU A 42 -12.57 1.29 5.87
C GLU A 42 -13.20 2.26 6.87
N LYS A 43 -12.46 2.71 7.89
CA LYS A 43 -12.94 3.72 8.86
C LYS A 43 -13.33 5.03 8.18
N GLN A 44 -12.58 5.46 7.15
CA GLN A 44 -12.91 6.64 6.37
C GLN A 44 -14.22 6.46 5.60
N TYR A 45 -14.40 5.32 4.92
CA TYR A 45 -15.60 5.03 4.15
C TYR A 45 -16.83 4.85 5.03
N THR A 46 -16.70 4.20 6.19
CA THR A 46 -17.76 4.13 7.20
C THR A 46 -18.18 5.52 7.67
N ARG A 47 -17.21 6.42 7.91
CA ARG A 47 -17.51 7.82 8.28
C ARG A 47 -18.16 8.62 7.15
N LEU A 48 -17.97 8.21 5.89
CA LEU A 48 -18.66 8.76 4.72
C LEU A 48 -20.04 8.14 4.50
N GLY A 49 -20.48 7.19 5.34
CA GLY A 49 -21.79 6.56 5.26
C GLY A 49 -21.90 5.45 4.21
N LEU A 50 -20.78 4.90 3.73
CA LEU A 50 -20.80 3.76 2.81
C LEU A 50 -21.23 2.49 3.55
N ASN A 51 -21.92 1.60 2.84
CA ASN A 51 -22.28 0.28 3.36
C ASN A 51 -21.11 -0.72 3.22
N ALA A 52 -21.23 -1.88 3.87
CA ALA A 52 -20.18 -2.89 3.90
C ALA A 52 -19.79 -3.40 2.49
N GLU A 53 -20.75 -3.52 1.56
CA GLU A 53 -20.48 -3.99 0.19
C GLU A 53 -19.68 -2.96 -0.61
N GLN A 54 -20.04 -1.69 -0.52
CA GLN A 54 -19.30 -0.59 -1.16
C GLN A 54 -17.90 -0.44 -0.58
N ILE A 55 -17.77 -0.60 0.74
CA ILE A 55 -16.46 -0.57 1.42
C ILE A 55 -15.58 -1.71 0.90
N LYS A 56 -16.12 -2.91 0.82
CA LYS A 56 -15.41 -4.08 0.30
C LYS A 56 -14.97 -3.87 -1.13
N GLU A 57 -15.87 -3.45 -2.03
CA GLU A 57 -15.56 -3.21 -3.44
C GLU A 57 -14.43 -2.19 -3.61
N ARG A 58 -14.52 -1.02 -2.95
CA ARG A 58 -13.46 -0.01 -3.02
C ARG A 58 -12.13 -0.46 -2.44
N THR A 59 -12.18 -1.35 -1.45
CA THR A 59 -10.98 -1.90 -0.82
C THR A 59 -10.33 -2.94 -1.73
N ASP A 60 -11.11 -3.79 -2.37
CA ASP A 60 -10.66 -4.74 -3.41
C ASP A 60 -10.05 -4.02 -4.62
N GLU A 61 -10.67 -2.93 -5.09
CA GLU A 61 -10.11 -2.11 -6.17
C GLU A 61 -8.77 -1.48 -5.77
N LEU A 62 -8.69 -0.90 -4.57
CA LEU A 62 -7.44 -0.33 -4.05
C LEU A 62 -6.32 -1.38 -4.01
N LEU A 63 -6.62 -2.60 -3.56
CA LEU A 63 -5.64 -3.70 -3.50
C LEU A 63 -5.10 -4.07 -4.88
N LYS A 64 -5.98 -4.09 -5.90
CA LYS A 64 -5.60 -4.40 -7.28
C LYS A 64 -4.79 -3.29 -7.92
N SER A 65 -5.00 -2.03 -7.55
CA SER A 65 -4.22 -0.89 -8.07
C SER A 65 -2.83 -0.77 -7.47
N ILE A 66 -2.54 -1.33 -6.28
CA ILE A 66 -1.24 -1.13 -5.63
C ILE A 66 -0.06 -1.64 -6.49
N PRO A 67 -0.08 -2.88 -7.05
CA PRO A 67 0.99 -3.34 -7.92
C PRO A 67 1.20 -2.42 -9.13
N GLU A 68 0.12 -2.00 -9.78
CA GLU A 68 0.15 -1.10 -10.93
C GLU A 68 0.73 0.27 -10.58
N VAL A 69 0.34 0.84 -9.44
CA VAL A 69 0.89 2.11 -8.93
C VAL A 69 2.40 1.96 -8.70
N ILE A 70 2.85 0.86 -8.09
CA ILE A 70 4.27 0.64 -7.83
C ILE A 70 5.05 0.52 -9.14
N GLU A 71 4.55 -0.27 -10.09
CA GLU A 71 5.21 -0.55 -11.37
C GLU A 71 5.23 0.66 -12.30
N SER A 72 4.09 1.32 -12.50
CA SER A 72 3.90 2.35 -13.54
C SER A 72 3.79 3.77 -12.99
N GLY A 73 3.71 3.96 -11.67
CA GLY A 73 3.53 5.27 -11.09
C GLY A 73 4.78 6.15 -11.10
N THR A 74 4.56 7.46 -10.98
CA THR A 74 5.64 8.45 -10.96
C THR A 74 6.33 8.47 -9.60
N LEU A 75 7.67 8.49 -9.59
CA LEU A 75 8.45 8.57 -8.36
C LEU A 75 8.42 9.99 -7.80
N PHE A 76 8.13 10.10 -6.50
CA PHE A 76 8.23 11.34 -5.75
C PHE A 76 9.15 11.13 -4.56
N LYS A 77 10.11 12.04 -4.40
CA LYS A 77 10.99 12.10 -3.25
C LYS A 77 10.85 13.47 -2.61
N ASP A 78 10.51 13.51 -1.32
CA ASP A 78 10.42 14.78 -0.59
C ASP A 78 11.80 15.20 -0.03
N ASP A 79 11.90 16.43 0.47
CA ASP A 79 13.14 16.99 1.05
C ASP A 79 13.67 16.19 2.25
N LEU A 80 12.82 15.43 2.95
CA LEU A 80 13.21 14.51 4.03
C LEU A 80 13.67 13.14 3.51
N GLY A 81 13.71 12.94 2.20
CA GLY A 81 14.17 11.71 1.55
C GLY A 81 13.17 10.56 1.60
N ARG A 82 11.90 10.79 1.96
CA ARG A 82 10.87 9.75 1.87
C ARG A 82 10.49 9.58 0.40
N VAL A 83 10.27 8.34 0.02
CA VAL A 83 9.94 7.97 -1.34
C VAL A 83 8.47 7.60 -1.40
N SER A 84 7.80 8.03 -2.46
CA SER A 84 6.44 7.62 -2.76
C SER A 84 6.26 7.45 -4.25
N VAL A 85 5.30 6.62 -4.64
CA VAL A 85 4.93 6.39 -6.02
C VAL A 85 3.47 6.78 -6.19
N GLU A 86 3.15 7.55 -7.23
CA GLU A 86 1.79 8.02 -7.47
C GLU A 86 1.30 7.70 -8.89
N LEU A 87 0.08 7.18 -8.97
CA LEU A 87 -0.62 6.90 -10.22
C LEU A 87 -2.13 7.05 -9.99
N ASN A 88 -2.86 7.69 -10.91
CA ASN A 88 -4.32 7.81 -10.85
C ASN A 88 -4.87 8.31 -9.50
N ASN A 89 -4.25 9.35 -8.91
CA ASN A 89 -4.57 9.91 -7.58
C ASN A 89 -4.38 8.94 -6.40
N ILE A 90 -3.73 7.79 -6.61
CA ILE A 90 -3.31 6.85 -5.57
C ILE A 90 -1.82 7.07 -5.32
N ARG A 91 -1.47 7.41 -4.08
CA ARG A 91 -0.07 7.56 -3.64
C ARG A 91 0.29 6.45 -2.67
N VAL A 92 1.34 5.69 -2.98
CA VAL A 92 1.93 4.64 -2.14
C VAL A 92 3.25 5.16 -1.56
N GLY A 93 3.32 5.29 -0.24
CA GLY A 93 4.55 5.67 0.46
C GLY A 93 5.45 4.44 0.67
N LEU A 94 6.72 4.55 0.26
CA LEU A 94 7.72 3.51 0.45
C LEU A 94 8.62 3.87 1.63
N LYS A 95 8.75 2.93 2.57
CA LYS A 95 9.68 3.05 3.70
C LYS A 95 10.93 2.27 3.37
N LYS A 96 12.09 2.93 3.35
CA LYS A 96 13.38 2.25 3.28
C LYS A 96 13.63 1.53 4.59
N CYS A 97 13.62 0.21 4.59
CA CYS A 97 14.17 -0.58 5.69
C CYS A 97 15.70 -0.59 5.53
N MET A 98 16.43 -0.12 6.54
CA MET A 98 17.86 -0.42 6.62
C MET A 98 17.97 -1.89 7.03
N GLY A 99 18.44 -2.73 6.12
CA GLY A 99 18.90 -4.08 6.43
C GLY A 99 20.23 -4.06 7.15
#